data_AF-A0A379S7N4-F1
#
_entry.id   AF-A0A379S7N4-F1
#
_cell.length_a   1.000
_cell.length_b   1.000
_cell.length_c   1.000
_cell.angle_alpha   90.00
_cell.angle_beta   90.00
_cell.angle_gamma   90.00
#
_symmetry.space_group_name_H-M   'P 1'
#
loop_
_entity.id
_entity.type
_entity.pdbx_description
1 polymer ?
#
loop_
_entity_poly.entity_id
_entity_poly.type
_entity_poly.pdbx_seq_one_letter_code
_entity_poly.pdbx_strand_id
1 'polypeptide(L)'
;MFALCDVNSFYASCETVFRPDLKGRPVVVLSNNDGCVIACSAEAKQLGIAMGEPYFKQKELFRRSGVVCFSSNYELYADMSNRVMTMLEEMSPRVEIYSIDEAFCDLTGVRNCRDLTDFGREIRATIQQRTRLTVGVGIAQTKTLAKLANHAAKRWQQSTGGVVDLSNVERQRKLMAVLPVSEVWGVGHRINKKLEVMGIRTVLDLADSDIRFIRKHFNVVLERTVRELRGRAMSGT
;
A
#
# COMPACT_ATOMS: atom_id res chain seq x y z
N MET A 1 12.76 -4.89 11.89
CA MET A 1 12.69 -4.34 10.52
C MET A 1 11.49 -5.01 9.88
N PHE A 2 10.67 -4.29 9.14
CA PHE A 2 9.45 -4.81 8.53
C PHE A 2 9.48 -4.59 7.03
N ALA A 3 8.97 -5.56 6.27
CA ALA A 3 8.51 -5.35 4.90
C ALA A 3 6.99 -5.36 4.89
N LEU A 4 6.36 -4.34 4.31
CA LEU A 4 4.97 -4.43 3.89
C LEU A 4 4.95 -4.96 2.45
N CYS A 5 4.25 -6.07 2.24
CA CYS A 5 3.91 -6.57 0.92
C CYS A 5 2.43 -6.26 0.65
N ASP A 6 2.14 -5.62 -0.47
CA ASP A 6 0.80 -5.14 -0.84
C ASP A 6 0.53 -5.44 -2.33
N VAL A 7 -0.53 -6.18 -2.62
CA VAL A 7 -0.89 -6.54 -4.01
C VAL A 7 -1.47 -5.34 -4.76
N ASN A 8 -0.88 -5.01 -5.91
CA ASN A 8 -1.34 -3.91 -6.75
C ASN A 8 -2.74 -4.18 -7.29
N SER A 9 -3.69 -3.28 -7.03
CA SER A 9 -5.05 -3.33 -7.59
C SER A 9 -5.73 -4.70 -7.39
N PHE A 10 -5.58 -5.29 -6.20
CA PHE A 10 -5.82 -6.71 -5.92
C PHE A 10 -7.03 -7.33 -6.62
N TYR A 11 -8.27 -6.91 -6.33
CA TYR A 11 -9.45 -7.57 -6.94
C TYR A 11 -9.46 -7.45 -8.46
N ALA A 12 -9.13 -6.28 -9.02
CA ALA A 12 -9.06 -6.11 -10.47
C ALA A 12 -7.96 -7.00 -11.08
N SER A 13 -6.83 -7.17 -10.39
CA SER A 13 -5.77 -8.08 -10.80
C SER A 13 -6.20 -9.54 -10.73
N CYS A 14 -6.94 -9.97 -9.70
CA CYS A 14 -7.50 -11.32 -9.61
C CYS A 14 -8.42 -11.65 -10.79
N GLU A 15 -9.30 -10.72 -11.20
CA GLU A 15 -10.19 -10.93 -12.36
C GLU A 15 -9.42 -11.05 -13.69
N THR A 16 -8.27 -10.39 -13.79
CA THR A 16 -7.48 -10.34 -15.03
C THR A 16 -6.40 -11.43 -15.11
N VAL A 17 -6.10 -12.10 -13.99
CA VAL A 17 -4.92 -12.96 -13.86
C VAL A 17 -4.91 -14.13 -14.85
N PHE A 18 -6.09 -14.64 -15.21
CA PHE A 18 -6.30 -15.72 -16.18
C PHE A 18 -6.91 -15.21 -17.51
N ARG A 19 -6.87 -13.90 -17.76
CA ARG A 19 -7.54 -13.24 -18.90
C ARG A 19 -6.56 -12.41 -19.72
N PRO A 20 -5.74 -13.04 -20.58
CA PRO A 20 -4.75 -12.34 -21.40
C PRO A 20 -5.38 -11.32 -22.37
N ASP A 21 -6.65 -11.51 -22.74
CA ASP A 21 -7.45 -10.59 -23.55
C ASP A 21 -7.76 -9.24 -22.85
N LEU A 22 -7.56 -9.17 -21.54
CA LEU A 22 -7.77 -7.96 -20.73
C LEU A 22 -6.48 -7.18 -20.46
N LYS A 23 -5.34 -7.63 -20.99
CA LYS A 23 -4.06 -6.95 -20.80
C LYS A 23 -4.12 -5.51 -21.32
N GLY A 24 -3.82 -4.55 -20.44
CA GLY A 24 -3.83 -3.12 -20.77
C GLY A 24 -5.22 -2.51 -20.93
N ARG A 25 -6.29 -3.25 -20.57
CA ARG A 25 -7.66 -2.72 -20.59
C ARG A 25 -8.04 -2.13 -19.22
N PRO A 26 -8.85 -1.07 -19.19
CA PRO A 26 -9.41 -0.56 -17.93
C PRO A 26 -10.41 -1.57 -17.36
N VAL A 27 -10.08 -2.12 -16.20
CA VAL A 27 -10.89 -3.06 -15.43
C VAL A 27 -11.31 -2.44 -14.10
N VAL A 28 -12.57 -2.66 -13.72
CA VAL A 28 -13.14 -2.33 -12.41
C VAL A 28 -13.88 -3.54 -11.82
N VAL A 29 -13.89 -3.62 -10.50
CA VAL A 29 -14.71 -4.57 -9.74
C VAL A 29 -15.76 -3.80 -8.97
N LEU A 30 -17.01 -4.26 -9.01
CA LEU A 30 -18.16 -3.67 -8.35
C LEU A 30 -18.48 -4.42 -7.06
N SER A 31 -19.15 -3.74 -6.12
CA SER A 31 -19.63 -4.33 -4.86
C SER A 31 -20.66 -5.43 -5.08
N ASN A 32 -21.08 -6.10 -4.00
CA ASN A 32 -22.31 -6.89 -4.02
C ASN A 32 -23.46 -6.08 -4.61
N ASN A 33 -24.26 -6.73 -5.47
CA ASN A 33 -25.34 -6.11 -6.24
C ASN A 33 -24.92 -4.95 -7.16
N ASP A 34 -23.64 -4.86 -7.52
CA ASP A 34 -23.08 -3.88 -8.46
C ASP A 34 -23.38 -2.42 -8.10
N GLY A 35 -23.41 -2.11 -6.79
CA GLY A 35 -23.78 -0.77 -6.29
C GLY A 35 -22.71 0.29 -6.56
N CYS A 36 -21.46 0.01 -6.24
CA CYS A 36 -20.35 0.94 -6.41
C CYS A 36 -19.05 0.25 -6.81
N VAL A 37 -18.09 1.03 -7.29
CA VAL A 37 -16.75 0.55 -7.65
C VAL A 37 -15.94 0.27 -6.38
N ILE A 38 -15.47 -0.96 -6.21
CA ILE A 38 -14.68 -1.41 -5.05
C ILE A 38 -13.25 -1.81 -5.39
N ALA A 39 -12.88 -1.85 -6.67
CA ALA A 39 -11.49 -1.93 -7.10
C ALA A 39 -11.32 -1.38 -8.51
N CYS A 40 -10.15 -0.78 -8.78
CA CYS A 40 -9.77 -0.26 -10.08
C CYS A 40 -8.36 -0.73 -10.47
N SER A 41 -8.21 -1.20 -11.70
CA SER A 41 -6.92 -1.34 -12.39
C SER A 41 -6.20 0.01 -12.52
N ALA A 42 -4.91 -0.01 -12.85
CA ALA A 42 -4.14 1.21 -13.08
C ALA A 42 -4.69 2.00 -14.27
N GLU A 43 -5.08 1.29 -15.32
CA GLU A 43 -5.69 1.81 -16.54
C GLU A 43 -7.03 2.48 -16.25
N ALA A 44 -7.88 1.88 -15.39
CA ALA A 44 -9.13 2.51 -14.97
C ALA A 44 -8.90 3.79 -14.14
N LYS A 45 -7.88 3.82 -13.27
CA LYS A 45 -7.52 5.03 -12.50
C LYS A 45 -7.05 6.17 -13.40
N GLN A 46 -6.37 5.88 -14.50
CA GLN A 46 -5.95 6.89 -15.48
C GLN A 46 -7.14 7.57 -16.19
N LEU A 47 -8.29 6.89 -16.26
CA LEU A 47 -9.56 7.45 -16.75
C LEU A 47 -10.28 8.33 -15.70
N GLY A 48 -9.68 8.54 -14.52
CA GLY A 48 -10.28 9.32 -13.43
C GLY A 48 -11.35 8.56 -12.64
N ILE A 49 -11.45 7.23 -12.79
CA ILE A 49 -12.43 6.42 -12.06
C ILE A 49 -11.97 6.27 -10.62
N ALA A 50 -12.74 6.84 -9.70
CA ALA A 50 -12.49 6.78 -8.27
C ALA A 50 -13.17 5.58 -7.60
N MET A 51 -12.56 5.12 -6.52
CA MET A 51 -13.12 4.10 -5.64
C MET A 51 -14.36 4.65 -4.90
N GLY A 52 -15.36 3.79 -4.68
CA GLY A 52 -16.60 4.15 -3.99
C GLY A 52 -17.64 4.86 -4.87
N GLU A 53 -17.30 5.18 -6.12
CA GLU A 53 -18.23 5.81 -7.07
C GLU A 53 -19.42 4.90 -7.38
N PRO A 54 -20.67 5.39 -7.31
CA PRO A 54 -21.84 4.59 -7.65
C PRO A 54 -21.85 4.18 -9.12
N TYR A 55 -21.98 2.88 -9.39
CA TYR A 55 -21.88 2.35 -10.75
C TYR A 55 -22.88 2.99 -11.72
N PHE A 56 -24.11 3.23 -11.25
CA PHE A 56 -25.16 3.81 -12.09
C PHE A 56 -24.81 5.19 -12.65
N LYS A 57 -23.99 5.98 -11.94
CA LYS A 57 -23.51 7.30 -12.41
C LYS A 57 -22.39 7.18 -13.44
N GLN A 58 -21.67 6.06 -13.44
CA GLN A 58 -20.47 5.85 -14.24
C GLN A 58 -20.74 5.04 -15.53
N LYS A 59 -21.94 4.48 -15.71
CA LYS A 59 -22.29 3.59 -16.84
C LYS A 59 -21.92 4.14 -18.22
N GLU A 60 -22.22 5.42 -18.46
CA GLU A 60 -21.95 6.02 -19.78
C GLU A 60 -20.45 6.24 -20.01
N LEU A 61 -19.71 6.69 -19.00
CA LEU A 61 -18.25 6.80 -19.05
C LEU A 61 -17.62 5.44 -19.33
N PHE A 62 -18.09 4.40 -18.63
CA PHE A 62 -17.55 3.04 -18.75
C PHE A 62 -17.78 2.47 -20.16
N ARG A 63 -18.98 2.64 -20.71
CA ARG A 63 -19.31 2.23 -22.08
C ARG A 63 -18.42 2.94 -23.10
N ARG A 64 -18.29 4.26 -23.02
CA ARG A 64 -17.49 5.06 -23.97
C ARG A 64 -15.99 4.76 -23.91
N SER A 65 -15.50 4.42 -22.72
CA SER A 65 -14.06 4.20 -22.48
C SER A 65 -13.65 2.72 -22.51
N GLY A 66 -14.59 1.82 -22.84
CA GLY A 66 -14.33 0.38 -22.96
C GLY A 66 -13.97 -0.31 -21.64
N VAL A 67 -14.44 0.23 -20.50
CA VAL A 67 -14.21 -0.30 -19.16
C VAL A 67 -14.90 -1.65 -19.00
N VAL A 68 -14.14 -2.66 -18.59
CA VAL A 68 -14.65 -4.00 -18.27
C VAL A 68 -15.00 -4.05 -16.80
N CYS A 69 -16.24 -4.42 -16.49
CA CYS A 69 -16.75 -4.48 -15.13
C CYS A 69 -16.94 -5.94 -14.72
N PHE A 70 -16.55 -6.25 -13.49
CA PHE A 70 -16.83 -7.52 -12.83
C PHE A 70 -17.65 -7.28 -11.57
N SER A 71 -18.62 -8.14 -11.30
CA SER A 71 -19.20 -8.26 -9.96
C SER A 71 -18.20 -8.89 -9.02
N SER A 72 -18.21 -8.53 -7.74
CA SER A 72 -17.26 -9.06 -6.76
C SER A 72 -17.32 -10.59 -6.62
N ASN A 73 -16.17 -11.25 -6.73
CA ASN A 73 -15.98 -12.70 -6.54
C ASN A 73 -15.07 -12.98 -5.32
N TYR A 74 -15.64 -12.95 -4.12
CA TYR A 74 -14.86 -13.07 -2.88
C TYR A 74 -14.20 -14.44 -2.68
N GLU A 75 -14.75 -15.51 -3.26
CA GLU A 75 -14.13 -16.84 -3.20
C GLU A 75 -12.81 -16.85 -3.98
N LEU A 76 -12.81 -16.30 -5.20
CA LEU A 76 -11.59 -16.11 -5.98
C LEU A 76 -10.59 -15.22 -5.23
N TYR A 77 -11.05 -14.12 -4.64
CA TYR A 77 -10.16 -13.19 -3.94
C TYR A 77 -9.54 -13.83 -2.70
N ALA A 78 -10.30 -14.62 -1.94
CA ALA A 78 -9.80 -15.35 -0.79
C ALA A 78 -8.77 -16.42 -1.20
N ASP A 79 -9.04 -17.19 -2.26
CA ASP A 79 -8.09 -18.20 -2.76
C ASP A 79 -6.77 -17.55 -3.23
N MET A 80 -6.85 -16.49 -4.03
CA MET A 80 -5.67 -15.77 -4.51
C MET A 80 -4.88 -15.12 -3.37
N SER A 81 -5.58 -14.57 -2.38
CA SER A 81 -4.97 -14.03 -1.15
C SER A 81 -4.20 -15.11 -0.40
N ASN A 82 -4.85 -16.25 -0.11
CA ASN A 82 -4.24 -17.35 0.63
C ASN A 82 -2.95 -17.82 -0.03
N ARG A 83 -2.93 -17.93 -1.37
CA ARG A 83 -1.71 -18.27 -2.12
C ARG A 83 -0.58 -17.26 -1.89
N VAL A 84 -0.87 -15.97 -1.93
CA VAL A 84 0.13 -14.91 -1.68
C VAL A 84 0.63 -14.99 -0.24
N MET A 85 -0.27 -15.11 0.74
CA MET A 85 0.10 -15.14 2.15
C MET A 85 0.96 -16.37 2.49
N THR A 86 0.61 -17.56 1.98
CA THR A 86 1.42 -18.78 2.15
C THR A 86 2.83 -18.61 1.57
N MET A 87 2.99 -17.97 0.41
CA MET A 87 4.33 -17.69 -0.14
C MET A 87 5.12 -16.72 0.73
N LEU A 88 4.48 -15.71 1.31
CA LEU A 88 5.15 -14.79 2.21
C LEU A 88 5.61 -15.49 3.49
N GLU A 89 4.80 -16.42 4.02
CA GLU A 89 5.14 -17.26 5.18
C GLU A 89 6.31 -18.20 4.89
N GLU A 90 6.39 -18.77 3.67
CA GLU A 90 7.54 -19.59 3.23
C GLU A 90 8.85 -18.78 3.16
N MET A 91 8.77 -17.50 2.81
CA MET A 91 9.95 -16.67 2.52
C MET A 91 10.44 -15.85 3.72
N SER A 92 9.58 -15.59 4.71
CA SER A 92 9.85 -14.64 5.79
C SER A 92 9.83 -15.31 7.17
N PRO A 93 10.68 -14.87 8.13
CA PRO A 93 10.72 -15.45 9.47
C PRO A 93 9.37 -15.44 10.20
N ARG A 94 8.60 -14.36 10.01
CA ARG A 94 7.26 -14.20 10.57
C ARG A 94 6.45 -13.27 9.68
N VAL A 95 5.18 -13.59 9.51
CA VAL A 95 4.21 -12.80 8.74
C VAL A 95 3.03 -12.45 9.63
N GLU A 96 2.55 -11.22 9.48
CA GLU A 96 1.30 -10.74 10.06
C GLU A 96 0.39 -10.26 8.93
N ILE A 97 -0.67 -11.01 8.67
CA ILE A 97 -1.68 -10.65 7.68
C ILE A 97 -2.45 -9.43 8.19
N TYR A 98 -2.44 -8.34 7.43
CA TYR A 98 -3.10 -7.08 7.79
C TYR A 98 -4.45 -6.92 7.09
N SER A 99 -4.54 -7.34 5.83
CA SER A 99 -5.76 -7.41 5.02
C SER A 99 -5.67 -8.56 4.02
N ILE A 100 -6.68 -8.68 3.14
CA ILE A 100 -6.71 -9.69 2.07
C ILE A 100 -5.59 -9.51 1.02
N ASP A 101 -5.02 -8.32 0.93
CA ASP A 101 -4.00 -7.95 -0.04
C ASP A 101 -2.70 -7.44 0.59
N GLU A 102 -2.65 -7.26 1.92
CA GLU A 102 -1.50 -6.71 2.62
C GLU A 102 -1.04 -7.61 3.78
N ALA A 103 0.28 -7.78 3.88
CA ALA A 103 0.91 -8.43 5.02
C ALA A 103 2.23 -7.77 5.42
N PHE A 104 2.48 -7.71 6.73
CA PHE A 104 3.75 -7.29 7.29
C PHE A 104 4.64 -8.51 7.55
N CYS A 105 5.79 -8.56 6.89
CA CYS A 105 6.84 -9.54 7.13
C CYS A 105 7.85 -8.96 8.14
N ASP A 106 8.07 -9.64 9.27
CA ASP A 106 9.14 -9.31 10.19
C ASP A 106 10.47 -9.83 9.64
N LEU A 107 11.38 -8.91 9.32
CA LEU A 107 12.68 -9.19 8.73
C LEU A 107 13.80 -9.22 9.77
N THR A 108 13.47 -9.44 11.04
CA THR A 108 14.46 -9.63 12.10
C THR A 108 15.41 -10.77 11.73
N GLY A 109 16.71 -10.50 11.77
CA GLY A 109 17.76 -11.44 11.35
C GLY A 109 18.05 -11.50 9.85
N VAL A 110 17.09 -11.18 8.97
CA VAL A 110 17.25 -11.28 7.49
C VAL A 110 18.39 -10.38 7.00
N ARG A 111 18.46 -9.14 7.50
CA ARG A 111 19.51 -8.17 7.12
C ARG A 111 20.94 -8.64 7.43
N ASN A 112 21.11 -9.62 8.29
CA ASN A 112 22.43 -10.15 8.66
C ASN A 112 22.95 -11.12 7.60
N CYS A 113 22.07 -11.68 6.78
CA CYS A 113 22.40 -12.71 5.80
C CYS A 113 22.29 -12.19 4.35
N ARG A 114 21.54 -11.12 4.11
CA ARG A 114 21.28 -10.61 2.76
C ARG A 114 20.84 -9.15 2.74
N ASP A 115 21.03 -8.51 1.58
CA ASP A 115 20.48 -7.19 1.29
C ASP A 115 18.94 -7.22 1.29
N LEU A 116 18.33 -6.23 1.92
CA LEU A 116 16.88 -6.16 2.09
C LEU A 116 16.16 -5.79 0.79
N THR A 117 16.77 -4.97 -0.06
CA THR A 117 16.19 -4.60 -1.37
C THR A 117 16.15 -5.83 -2.27
N ASP A 118 17.22 -6.62 -2.30
CA ASP A 118 17.25 -7.86 -3.08
C ASP A 118 16.26 -8.90 -2.56
N PHE A 119 16.10 -9.01 -1.23
CA PHE A 119 15.05 -9.84 -0.65
C PHE A 119 13.64 -9.39 -1.07
N GLY A 120 13.37 -8.07 -1.06
CA GLY A 120 12.09 -7.54 -1.54
C GLY A 120 11.85 -7.80 -3.03
N ARG A 121 12.90 -7.76 -3.86
CA ARG A 121 12.81 -8.12 -5.29
C ARG A 121 12.52 -9.60 -5.48
N GLU A 122 13.11 -10.46 -4.65
CA GLU A 122 12.84 -11.89 -4.67
C GLU A 122 11.38 -12.20 -4.32
N ILE A 123 10.86 -11.62 -3.22
CA ILE A 123 9.43 -11.74 -2.86
C ILE A 123 8.55 -11.39 -4.06
N ARG A 124 8.84 -10.24 -4.66
CA ARG A 124 8.08 -9.74 -5.79
C ARG A 124 8.12 -10.68 -7.00
N ALA A 125 9.30 -11.19 -7.33
CA ALA A 125 9.49 -12.10 -8.46
C ALA A 125 8.79 -13.45 -8.22
N THR A 126 8.92 -14.02 -7.02
CA THR A 126 8.30 -15.30 -6.63
C THR A 126 6.78 -15.22 -6.70
N ILE A 127 6.18 -14.18 -6.12
CA ILE A 127 4.73 -13.98 -6.18
C ILE A 127 4.29 -13.82 -7.64
N GLN A 128 4.96 -12.96 -8.41
CA GLN A 128 4.61 -12.75 -9.82
C GLN A 128 4.73 -14.03 -10.66
N GLN A 129 5.72 -14.88 -10.38
CA GLN A 129 5.91 -16.14 -11.10
C GLN A 129 4.80 -17.14 -10.79
N ARG A 130 4.43 -17.28 -9.52
CA ARG A 130 3.52 -18.33 -9.05
C ARG A 130 2.04 -17.92 -9.12
N THR A 131 1.72 -16.65 -8.94
CA THR A 131 0.32 -16.16 -8.94
C THR A 131 -0.01 -15.25 -10.10
N ARG A 132 0.99 -14.76 -10.85
CA ARG A 132 0.85 -13.66 -11.83
C ARG A 132 0.39 -12.32 -11.24
N LEU A 133 0.28 -12.21 -9.92
CA LEU A 133 -0.01 -10.96 -9.22
C LEU A 133 1.27 -10.16 -8.95
N THR A 134 1.12 -8.84 -9.02
CA THR A 134 2.20 -7.88 -8.87
C THR A 134 2.09 -7.23 -7.49
N VAL A 135 3.13 -7.34 -6.65
CA VAL A 135 3.16 -6.69 -5.31
C VAL A 135 4.10 -5.48 -5.25
N GLY A 136 3.73 -4.45 -4.48
CA GLY A 136 4.67 -3.47 -3.97
C GLY A 136 5.32 -3.98 -2.69
N VAL A 137 6.60 -3.65 -2.48
CA VAL A 137 7.33 -4.00 -1.25
C VAL A 137 7.96 -2.74 -0.65
N GLY A 138 7.54 -2.40 0.57
CA GLY A 138 8.08 -1.29 1.34
C GLY A 138 8.79 -1.77 2.60
N ILE A 139 10.07 -1.45 2.77
CA ILE A 139 10.89 -1.95 3.87
C ILE A 139 11.31 -0.79 4.79
N ALA A 140 11.06 -0.91 6.09
CA ALA A 140 11.49 0.08 7.07
C ALA A 140 11.47 -0.45 8.53
N GLN A 141 11.96 0.37 9.46
CA GLN A 141 12.13 0.02 10.88
C GLN A 141 10.80 -0.18 11.60
N THR A 142 9.74 0.50 11.17
CA THR A 142 8.39 0.49 11.77
C THR A 142 7.33 0.21 10.72
N LYS A 143 6.16 -0.27 11.14
CA LYS A 143 5.02 -0.54 10.23
C LYS A 143 4.56 0.73 9.50
N THR A 144 4.50 1.86 10.20
CA THR A 144 4.18 3.16 9.59
C THR A 144 5.17 3.55 8.50
N LEU A 145 6.47 3.39 8.73
CA LEU A 145 7.46 3.68 7.69
C LEU A 145 7.42 2.65 6.55
N ALA A 146 7.12 1.39 6.83
CA ALA A 146 6.99 0.35 5.81
C ALA A 146 5.78 0.62 4.89
N LYS A 147 4.65 1.05 5.45
CA LYS A 147 3.49 1.59 4.70
C LYS A 147 3.89 2.75 3.79
N LEU A 148 4.64 3.71 4.32
CA LEU A 148 5.11 4.88 3.55
C LEU A 148 6.08 4.47 2.42
N ALA A 149 7.00 3.55 2.70
CA ALA A 149 7.91 2.98 1.71
C ALA A 149 7.13 2.27 0.60
N ASN A 150 6.11 1.49 0.93
CA ASN A 150 5.28 0.79 -0.03
C ASN A 150 4.47 1.74 -0.92
N HIS A 151 3.93 2.84 -0.35
CA HIS A 151 3.32 3.91 -1.15
C HIS A 151 4.30 4.42 -2.22
N ALA A 152 5.54 4.72 -1.83
CA ALA A 152 6.59 5.16 -2.74
C ALA A 152 6.93 4.08 -3.80
N ALA A 153 6.99 2.82 -3.38
CA ALA A 153 7.25 1.68 -4.25
C ALA A 153 6.20 1.56 -5.37
N LYS A 154 4.92 1.72 -5.02
CA LYS A 154 3.79 1.65 -5.97
C LYS A 154 3.68 2.91 -6.83
N ARG A 155 3.90 4.09 -6.24
CA ARG A 155 3.78 5.39 -6.94
C ARG A 155 4.87 5.60 -7.99
N TRP A 156 6.11 5.28 -7.68
CA TRP A 156 7.26 5.49 -8.56
C TRP A 156 7.84 4.18 -9.07
N GLN A 157 6.96 3.23 -9.42
CA GLN A 157 7.34 1.87 -9.81
C GLN A 157 8.40 1.83 -10.93
N GLN A 158 8.37 2.77 -11.88
CA GLN A 158 9.38 2.86 -12.95
C GLN A 158 10.79 3.14 -12.41
N SER A 159 10.91 3.96 -11.36
CA SER A 159 12.19 4.33 -10.76
C SER A 159 12.62 3.36 -9.65
N THR A 160 11.67 2.74 -8.96
CA THR A 160 11.93 1.89 -7.79
C THR A 160 11.92 0.38 -8.12
N GLY A 161 11.39 -0.01 -9.28
CA GLY A 161 11.13 -1.41 -9.61
C GLY A 161 10.01 -2.05 -8.76
N GLY A 162 9.27 -1.25 -7.99
CA GLY A 162 8.26 -1.74 -7.05
C GLY A 162 8.81 -2.17 -5.68
N VAL A 163 10.06 -1.82 -5.36
CA VAL A 163 10.66 -2.07 -4.04
C VAL A 163 11.31 -0.79 -3.50
N VAL A 164 11.00 -0.41 -2.27
CA VAL A 164 11.64 0.73 -1.59
C VAL A 164 12.11 0.30 -0.21
N ASP A 165 13.41 0.40 0.04
CA ASP A 165 14.02 0.18 1.35
C ASP A 165 14.41 1.51 2.01
N LEU A 166 13.86 1.80 3.18
CA LEU A 166 14.13 2.97 4.01
C LEU A 166 14.99 2.65 5.25
N SER A 167 15.74 1.55 5.21
CA SER A 167 16.74 1.22 6.23
C SER A 167 17.78 2.34 6.44
N ASN A 168 18.10 3.07 5.37
CA ASN A 168 18.96 4.26 5.39
C ASN A 168 18.17 5.53 5.76
N VAL A 169 18.59 6.20 6.85
CA VAL A 169 17.91 7.38 7.41
C VAL A 169 17.92 8.58 6.44
N GLU A 170 18.98 8.79 5.66
CA GLU A 170 19.02 9.90 4.71
C GLU A 170 17.98 9.71 3.60
N ARG A 171 17.88 8.48 3.07
CA ARG A 171 16.86 8.12 2.07
C ARG A 171 15.45 8.26 2.66
N GLN A 172 15.25 7.80 3.89
CA GLN A 172 13.99 7.97 4.62
C GLN A 172 13.60 9.45 4.71
N ARG A 173 14.51 10.32 5.17
CA ARG A 173 14.23 11.77 5.30
C ARG A 173 13.99 12.45 3.95
N LYS A 174 14.74 12.09 2.90
CA LYS A 174 14.51 12.59 1.54
C LYS A 174 13.10 12.26 1.04
N LEU A 175 12.64 11.02 1.26
CA LEU A 175 11.28 10.61 0.89
C LEU A 175 10.23 11.37 1.71
N MET A 176 10.42 11.50 3.03
CA MET A 176 9.47 12.19 3.89
C MET A 176 9.33 13.68 3.55
N ALA A 177 10.36 14.30 2.99
CA ALA A 177 10.33 15.71 2.58
C ALA A 177 9.45 15.98 1.35
N VAL A 178 9.27 14.98 0.47
CA VAL A 178 8.54 15.14 -0.80
C VAL A 178 7.12 14.59 -0.76
N LEU A 179 6.76 13.85 0.29
CA LEU A 179 5.42 13.32 0.48
C LEU A 179 4.56 14.26 1.34
N PRO A 180 3.30 14.51 0.97
CA PRO A 180 2.39 15.27 1.80
C PRO A 180 2.00 14.47 3.05
N VAL A 181 1.67 15.18 4.11
CA VAL A 181 1.33 14.56 5.41
C VAL A 181 0.05 13.69 5.35
N SER A 182 -0.81 13.92 4.35
CA SER A 182 -1.99 13.10 4.07
C SER A 182 -1.67 11.65 3.70
N GLU A 183 -0.44 11.34 3.28
CA GLU A 183 -0.01 9.97 2.95
C GLU A 183 0.42 9.17 4.20
N VAL A 184 0.48 9.81 5.37
CA VAL A 184 0.84 9.12 6.61
C VAL A 184 -0.29 8.21 7.04
N TRP A 185 0.04 6.95 7.31
CA TRP A 185 -0.92 5.97 7.83
C TRP A 185 -1.55 6.46 9.15
N GLY A 186 -2.88 6.56 9.17
CA GLY A 186 -3.65 7.10 10.29
C GLY A 186 -4.00 8.59 10.17
N VAL A 187 -3.48 9.33 9.18
CA VAL A 187 -3.84 10.73 8.92
C VAL A 187 -4.98 10.80 7.91
N GLY A 188 -6.22 10.80 8.41
CA GLY A 188 -7.41 11.03 7.59
C GLY A 188 -7.70 12.51 7.29
N HIS A 189 -8.68 12.79 6.44
CA HIS A 189 -9.06 14.14 5.97
C HIS A 189 -9.14 15.22 7.06
N ARG A 190 -9.80 14.91 8.19
CA ARG A 190 -9.96 15.84 9.32
C ARG A 190 -8.62 16.17 10.00
N ILE A 191 -7.77 15.16 10.19
CA ILE A 191 -6.45 15.32 10.79
C ILE A 191 -5.55 16.12 9.84
N ASN A 192 -5.57 15.77 8.54
CA ASN A 192 -4.81 16.47 7.51
C ASN A 192 -5.11 17.97 7.49
N LYS A 193 -6.39 18.36 7.42
CA LYS A 193 -6.80 19.78 7.47
C LYS A 193 -6.27 20.52 8.69
N LYS A 194 -6.28 19.87 9.86
CA LYS A 194 -5.79 20.47 11.10
C LYS A 194 -4.27 20.63 11.11
N LEU A 195 -3.54 19.64 10.59
CA LEU A 195 -2.09 19.71 10.42
C LEU A 195 -1.68 20.81 9.43
N GLU A 196 -2.40 20.94 8.32
CA GLU A 196 -2.16 22.00 7.33
C GLU A 196 -2.31 23.41 7.92
N VAL A 197 -3.34 23.64 8.74
CA VAL A 197 -3.55 24.91 9.46
C VAL A 197 -2.40 25.20 10.44
N MET A 198 -1.75 24.16 10.97
CA MET A 198 -0.57 24.26 11.84
C MET A 198 0.74 24.40 11.05
N GLY A 199 0.70 24.50 9.73
CA GLY A 199 1.88 24.59 8.87
C GLY A 199 2.60 23.25 8.65
N ILE A 200 2.06 22.13 9.13
CA ILE A 200 2.60 20.78 8.95
C ILE A 200 2.04 20.23 7.64
N ARG A 201 2.85 20.23 6.57
CA ARG A 201 2.40 19.90 5.21
C ARG A 201 3.03 18.62 4.67
N THR A 202 4.26 18.33 5.06
CA THR A 202 5.00 17.14 4.63
C THR A 202 5.05 16.08 5.72
N VAL A 203 5.36 14.84 5.33
CA VAL A 203 5.63 13.77 6.30
C VAL A 203 6.82 14.15 7.19
N LEU A 204 7.82 14.84 6.63
CA LEU A 204 8.99 15.30 7.37
C LEU A 204 8.62 16.33 8.44
N ASP A 205 7.75 17.30 8.11
CA ASP A 205 7.26 18.30 9.06
C ASP A 205 6.59 17.62 10.27
N LEU A 206 5.75 16.62 10.01
CA LEU A 206 5.09 15.86 11.06
C LEU A 206 6.10 15.05 11.89
N ALA A 207 7.06 14.40 11.23
CA ALA A 207 8.11 13.65 11.89
C ALA A 207 8.98 14.55 12.77
N ASP A 208 9.27 15.78 12.39
CA ASP A 208 10.12 16.71 13.14
C ASP A 208 9.34 17.55 14.19
N SER A 209 8.00 17.49 14.19
CA SER A 209 7.13 18.21 15.13
C SER A 209 7.35 17.82 16.60
N ASP A 210 7.20 18.77 17.53
CA ASP A 210 7.32 18.44 18.96
C ASP A 210 6.24 17.43 19.41
N ILE A 211 6.67 16.35 20.07
CA ILE A 211 5.79 15.25 20.47
C ILE A 211 4.74 15.72 21.48
N ARG A 212 5.11 16.63 22.41
CA ARG A 212 4.17 17.14 23.42
C ARG A 212 3.13 18.05 22.77
N PHE A 213 3.55 18.85 21.79
CA PHE A 213 2.65 19.65 20.96
C PHE A 213 1.64 18.77 20.21
N ILE A 214 2.09 17.69 19.57
CA ILE A 214 1.20 16.75 18.87
C ILE A 214 0.23 16.11 19.86
N ARG A 215 0.70 15.59 21.00
CA ARG A 215 -0.17 14.99 22.03
C ARG A 215 -1.21 15.97 22.57
N LYS A 216 -0.86 17.24 22.74
CA LYS A 216 -1.78 18.28 23.24
C LYS A 216 -2.92 18.58 22.26
N HIS A 217 -2.65 18.53 20.96
CA HIS A 217 -3.63 18.92 19.94
C HIS A 217 -4.32 17.76 19.24
N PHE A 218 -3.79 16.55 19.36
CA PHE A 218 -4.28 15.32 18.74
C PHE A 218 -4.38 14.20 19.78
N ASN A 219 -4.52 12.96 19.33
CA ASN A 219 -4.63 11.79 20.20
C ASN A 219 -3.28 11.05 20.36
N VAL A 220 -3.27 10.09 21.28
CA VAL A 220 -2.10 9.22 21.52
C VAL A 220 -1.69 8.41 20.28
N VAL A 221 -2.63 8.15 19.37
CA VAL A 221 -2.36 7.42 18.12
C VAL A 221 -1.47 8.24 17.20
N LEU A 222 -1.77 9.53 16.98
CA LEU A 222 -0.92 10.39 16.14
C LEU A 222 0.44 10.63 16.80
N GLU A 223 0.50 10.75 18.13
CA GLU A 223 1.77 10.79 18.85
C GLU A 223 2.63 9.55 18.56
N ARG A 224 2.02 8.36 18.60
CA ARG A 224 2.68 7.10 18.25
C ARG A 224 3.15 7.10 16.80
N THR A 225 2.32 7.54 15.86
CA THR A 225 2.70 7.67 14.45
C THR A 225 3.95 8.56 14.27
N VAL A 226 4.03 9.69 14.96
CA VAL A 226 5.22 10.57 14.92
C VAL A 226 6.47 9.83 15.43
N ARG A 227 6.36 9.06 16.50
CA ARG A 227 7.48 8.24 17.01
C ARG A 227 7.89 7.16 16.02
N GLU A 228 6.92 6.51 15.38
CA GLU A 228 7.17 5.49 14.37
C GLU A 228 7.83 6.06 13.11
N LEU A 229 7.44 7.27 12.68
CA LEU A 229 8.09 8.01 11.59
C LEU A 229 9.55 8.38 11.91
N ARG A 230 9.92 8.48 13.21
CA ARG A 230 11.30 8.65 13.67
C ARG A 230 12.08 7.33 13.77
N GLY A 231 11.52 6.22 13.28
CA GLY A 231 12.14 4.89 13.33
C GLY A 231 12.08 4.23 14.71
N ARG A 232 11.32 4.79 15.66
CA ARG A 232 11.18 4.22 17.00
C ARG A 232 9.93 3.34 17.04
N ALA A 233 10.14 2.03 17.02
CA ALA A 233 9.05 1.08 17.26
C ALA A 233 8.56 1.25 18.71
N MET A 234 7.26 1.44 18.88
CA MET A 234 6.63 1.38 20.20
C MET A 234 6.21 -0.08 20.44
N SER A 235 6.83 -0.74 21.42
CA SER A 235 6.41 -2.06 21.89
C SER A 235 4.98 -1.93 22.44
N GLY A 236 4.04 -2.72 21.91
CA GLY A 236 2.69 -2.88 22.48
C GLY A 236 1.56 -2.30 21.63
N THR A 237 0.76 -3.18 21.04
CA THR A 237 -0.57 -3.54 21.56
C THR A 237 -0.70 -5.04 21.43
#